data_AF-S3JIN8-F1
#
_entry.id   AF-S3JIN8-F1
#
_cell.length_a   1.000
_cell.length_b   1.000
_cell.length_c   1.000
_cell.angle_alpha   90.00
_cell.angle_beta   90.00
_cell.angle_gamma   90.00
#
_symmetry.space_group_name_H-M   'P 1'
#
loop_
_entity.id
_entity.type
_entity.pdbx_description
1 polymer ?
#
loop_
_entity_poly.entity_id
_entity_poly.type
_entity_poly.pdbx_seq_one_letter_code
_entity_poly.pdbx_strand_id
1 'polypeptide(L)' 'MQAIEFKTILKNGIVTIPAEYSSEWEGKQIRVILLDNAEKILPVETTDINPLKGSVTFDE' A
#
# COMPACT_ATOMS: atom_id res chain seq x y z
N MET A 1 25.76 3.18 -7.13
CA MET A 1 24.77 2.41 -7.92
C MET A 1 23.65 3.37 -8.31
N GLN A 2 23.26 3.38 -9.58
CA GLN A 2 22.17 4.23 -10.08
C GLN A 2 20.94 3.35 -10.29
N ALA A 3 19.83 3.67 -9.62
CA ALA A 3 18.57 2.97 -9.76
C ALA A 3 17.73 3.63 -10.86
N ILE A 4 16.99 2.84 -11.63
CA ILE A 4 15.97 3.34 -12.55
C ILE A 4 14.67 3.38 -11.77
N GLU A 5 14.15 4.58 -11.53
CA GLU A 5 12.87 4.80 -10.87
C GLU A 5 11.80 5.09 -11.94
N PHE A 6 10.74 4.31 -11.93
CA PHE A 6 9.59 4.51 -12.81
C PHE A 6 8.30 4.20 -12.05
N LYS A 7 7.20 4.81 -12.49
CA LYS A 7 5.87 4.55 -11.96
C LYS A 7 5.08 3.69 -12.93
N THR A 8 4.49 2.61 -12.45
CA THR A 8 3.61 1.74 -13.24
C THR A 8 2.46 1.23 -12.39
N ILE A 9 1.47 0.62 -13.03
CA ILE A 9 0.29 0.06 -12.38
C ILE A 9 0.48 -1.45 -12.25
N LEU A 10 0.40 -1.96 -11.02
CA LEU A 10 0.33 -3.40 -10.78
C LEU A 10 -1.04 -3.91 -11.24
N LYS A 11 -1.06 -4.84 -12.20
CA LYS A 11 -2.29 -5.49 -12.69
C LYS A 11 -2.17 -6.99 -12.51
N ASN A 12 -3.06 -7.59 -11.72
CA ASN A 12 -3.09 -9.03 -11.46
C ASN A 12 -1.75 -9.60 -10.98
N GLY A 13 -1.02 -8.86 -10.14
CA GLY A 13 0.31 -9.25 -9.68
C GLY A 13 1.44 -9.09 -10.71
N ILE A 14 1.13 -8.57 -11.90
CA ILE A 14 2.09 -8.32 -12.98
C ILE A 14 2.44 -6.83 -13.02
N VAL A 15 3.74 -6.55 -12.97
CA VAL A 15 4.32 -5.21 -13.19
C VAL A 15 4.86 -5.19 -14.61
N THR A 16 4.26 -4.37 -15.48
CA THR A 16 4.82 -4.13 -16.82
C THR A 16 5.89 -3.07 -16.70
N ILE A 17 7.11 -3.44 -17.06
CA ILE A 17 8.25 -2.54 -17.03
C ILE A 17 8.29 -1.71 -18.34
N PRO A 18 8.38 -0.36 -18.29
CA PRO A 18 8.28 0.49 -19.47
C PRO A 18 9.34 0.22 -20.54
N ALA A 19 8.94 0.10 -21.82
CA ALA A 19 9.85 -0.25 -22.92
C ALA A 19 10.99 0.76 -23.15
N GLU A 20 10.84 1.99 -22.67
CA GLU A 20 11.87 3.04 -22.74
C GLU A 20 13.16 2.69 -22.00
N TYR A 21 13.13 1.71 -21.07
CA TYR A 21 14.31 1.22 -20.35
C TYR A 21 14.77 -0.17 -20.83
N SER A 22 14.31 -0.60 -22.02
CA SER A 22 14.62 -1.93 -22.57
C SER A 22 16.11 -2.19 -22.72
N SER A 23 16.84 -1.21 -23.28
CA SER A 23 18.29 -1.25 -23.43
C SER A 23 19.06 -1.43 -22.12
N GLU A 24 18.49 -0.97 -21.01
CA GLU A 24 19.15 -0.92 -19.72
C GLU A 24 19.06 -2.24 -18.96
N TRP A 25 17.99 -3.01 -19.16
CA TRP A 25 17.71 -4.24 -18.39
C TRP A 25 17.74 -5.54 -19.18
N GLU A 26 17.76 -5.50 -20.51
CA GLU A 26 17.65 -6.72 -21.31
C GLU A 26 18.87 -7.63 -21.08
N GLY A 27 18.61 -8.90 -20.80
CA GLY A 27 19.64 -9.87 -20.43
C GLY A 27 20.22 -9.74 -19.02
N LYS A 28 19.69 -8.84 -18.17
CA LYS A 28 20.16 -8.64 -16.79
C LYS A 28 19.16 -9.17 -15.76
N GLN A 29 19.68 -9.53 -14.59
CA GLN A 29 18.84 -9.83 -13.43
C GLN A 29 18.30 -8.53 -12.82
N ILE A 30 16.99 -8.48 -12.58
CA ILE A 30 16.29 -7.30 -12.07
C ILE A 30 15.87 -7.56 -10.61
N ARG A 31 16.01 -6.55 -9.76
CA ARG A 31 15.43 -6.52 -8.41
C ARG A 31 14.41 -5.39 -8.35
N VAL A 32 13.18 -5.73 -7.96
CA VAL A 32 12.06 -4.78 -7.84
C VAL A 32 11.81 -4.50 -6.37
N ILE A 33 11.67 -3.23 -6.00
CA ILE A 33 11.30 -2.80 -4.64
C ILE A 33 9.95 -2.12 -4.74
N LEU A 34 8.95 -2.67 -4.06
CA LEU A 34 7.64 -2.04 -3.94
C LEU A 34 7.69 -1.04 -2.79
N LEU A 35 7.46 0.24 -3.09
CA LEU A 35 7.33 1.29 -2.07
C LEU A 35 5.84 1.52 -1.82
N ASP A 36 5.39 1.21 -0.61
CA ASP A 36 4.03 1.54 -0.18
C ASP A 36 4.01 3.01 0.23
N ASN A 37 3.42 3.85 -0.63
CA ASN A 37 3.26 5.28 -0.41
C ASN A 37 1.89 5.62 0.19
N ALA A 38 1.12 4.61 0.61
CA ALA A 38 -0.02 4.86 1.49
C ALA A 38 0.54 5.46 2.77
N GLU A 39 0.13 6.69 3.12
CA GLU A 39 0.04 7.05 4.52
C GLU A 39 -0.67 5.87 5.17
N LYS A 40 0.05 5.14 6.02
CA LYS A 40 -0.48 3.99 6.73
C LYS A 40 -1.70 4.52 7.46
N ILE A 41 -2.90 4.29 6.91
CA ILE A 41 -4.15 4.53 7.61
C ILE A 41 -4.14 3.43 8.67
N LEU A 42 -3.46 3.73 9.78
CA LEU A 42 -3.62 2.99 11.01
C LEU A 42 -5.13 2.94 11.23
N PRO A 43 -5.72 1.78 11.55
CA PRO A 43 -7.10 1.74 11.97
C PRO A 43 -7.23 2.79 13.06
N VAL A 44 -8.01 3.85 12.81
CA VAL A 44 -8.42 4.76 13.87
C VAL A 44 -9.10 3.84 14.87
N GLU A 45 -8.46 3.63 16.02
CA GLU A 45 -9.15 3.13 17.19
C GLU A 45 -10.28 4.13 17.42
N THR A 46 -11.46 3.79 16.94
CA THR A 46 -12.67 4.50 17.29
C THR A 46 -12.90 4.15 18.75
N THR A 47 -12.26 4.89 19.66
CA THR A 47 -12.86 5.18 20.95
C THR A 47 -14.17 5.88 20.63
N ASP A 48 -15.20 5.08 20.41
CA ASP A 48 -16.58 5.49 20.24
C ASP A 48 -17.08 5.95 21.62
N ILE A 49 -16.56 7.11 22.05
CA ILE A 49 -17.10 7.89 23.15
C ILE A 49 -18.36 8.60 22.62
N ASN A 50 -19.40 7.83 22.33
CA ASN A 50 -20.73 8.38 22.13
C ASN A 50 -21.30 8.79 23.50
N PRO A 51 -21.44 10.09 23.79
CA PRO A 51 -21.91 10.57 25.09
C PRO A 51 -23.39 10.23 25.36
N LEU A 52 -24.13 9.69 24.37
CA LEU A 52 -25.54 9.34 24.48
C LEU A 52 -25.78 7.83 24.68
N LYS A 53 -24.72 7.02 24.79
CA LYS A 53 -24.86 5.57 24.99
C LYS A 53 -25.16 5.24 26.46
N GLY A 54 -26.41 5.43 26.87
CA GLY A 54 -26.91 4.94 28.15
C GLY A 54 -27.04 3.42 28.15
N SER A 55 -26.61 2.76 29.23
CA SER A 55 -26.88 1.33 29.46
C SER A 55 -27.99 1.18 30.49
N VAL A 56 -28.98 0.34 30.19
CA VAL A 56 -30.05 -0.03 31.13
C VAL A 56 -29.72 -1.43 31.64
N THR A 57 -29.43 -1.54 32.93
CA THR A 57 -29.35 -2.82 33.64
C THR A 57 -30.67 -3.05 34.36
N PHE A 58 -31.27 -4.20 34.13
CA PHE A 58 -32.41 -4.69 34.91
C PHE A 58 -31.85 -5.61 35.99
N ASP A 59 -32.08 -5.26 37.26
CA ASP A 59 -31.81 -6.15 38.38
C ASP A 59 -32.98 -7.15 38.51
N GLU A 60 -32.65 -8.43 38.66
CA GLU A 60 -33.61 -9.53 38.94
C GLU A 60 -34.00 -9.57 40.43
#